data_AF-A0A5K7X4D3-F1
#
_entry.id   AF-A0A5K7X4D3-F1
#
_cell.length_a   1.000
_cell.length_b   1.000
_cell.length_c   1.000
_cell.angle_alpha   90.00
_cell.angle_beta   90.00
_cell.angle_gamma   90.00
#
_symmetry.space_group_name_H-M   'P 1'
#
loop_
_entity.id
_entity.type
_entity.pdbx_description
1 polymer ?
#
loop_
_entity_poly.entity_id
_entity_poly.type
_entity_poly.pdbx_seq_one_letter_code
_entity_poly.pdbx_strand_id
1 'polypeptide(L)'
;MENGDFREALWKLGESVEKKARREVYEETGLRLGRLDFFSIHSGPQYDKMFATGDQVSLVLISFTCHDFEGELSESNEESMNNQFFALDDIPNHLFVDHQM
;
A
#
# COMPACT_ATOMS: atom_id res chain seq x y z
N MET A 1 -3.89 -14.73 4.61
CA MET A 1 -2.75 -13.79 4.59
C MET A 1 -2.70 -13.15 5.96
N GLU A 2 -1.98 -13.75 6.90
CA GLU A 2 -1.88 -13.26 8.29
C GLU A 2 -0.40 -13.07 8.70
N ASN A 3 0.50 -13.05 7.71
CA ASN A 3 1.96 -12.96 7.91
C ASN A 3 2.59 -11.79 7.13
N GLY A 4 1.86 -10.68 6.99
CA GLY A 4 2.45 -9.38 6.67
C GLY A 4 2.08 -8.47 7.83
N ASP A 5 3.04 -8.17 8.70
CA ASP A 5 2.79 -7.36 9.88
C ASP A 5 2.39 -5.94 9.44
N PHE A 6 1.11 -5.59 9.58
CA PHE A 6 0.60 -4.21 9.36
C PHE A 6 1.42 -3.15 10.11
N ARG A 7 2.25 -3.56 11.09
CA ARG A 7 3.14 -2.69 11.86
C ARG A 7 4.28 -2.09 11.05
N GLU A 8 4.78 -2.78 10.02
CA GLU A 8 5.87 -2.23 9.18
C GLU A 8 5.32 -1.14 8.26
N ALA A 9 4.08 -1.30 7.83
CA ALA A 9 3.27 -0.29 7.16
C ALA A 9 2.69 0.80 8.10
N LEU A 10 3.25 1.02 9.31
CA LEU A 10 2.84 2.14 10.16
C LEU A 10 3.53 3.45 9.80
N TRP A 11 2.90 4.55 10.21
CA TRP A 11 3.46 5.87 10.02
C TRP A 11 4.67 6.08 10.91
N LYS A 12 5.84 6.40 10.32
CA LYS A 12 7.02 6.73 11.11
C LYS A 12 6.90 8.15 11.66
N LEU A 13 7.36 8.39 12.89
CA LEU A 13 7.25 9.71 13.52
C LEU A 13 7.94 10.79 12.67
N GLY A 14 7.22 11.87 12.37
CA GLY A 14 7.72 12.96 11.52
C GLY A 14 7.76 12.65 10.02
N GLU A 15 7.27 11.48 9.59
CA GLU A 15 7.15 11.13 8.17
C GLU A 15 5.93 11.86 7.56
N SER A 16 6.07 12.41 6.36
CA SER A 16 4.94 12.92 5.57
C SER A 16 4.21 11.77 4.87
N VAL A 17 2.95 11.99 4.48
CA VAL A 17 2.13 11.02 3.73
C VAL A 17 2.84 10.49 2.47
N GLU A 18 3.51 11.38 1.74
CA GLU A 18 4.20 11.05 0.49
C GLU A 18 5.49 10.27 0.75
N LYS A 19 6.27 10.68 1.75
CA LYS A 19 7.49 9.97 2.15
C LYS A 19 7.18 8.53 2.58
N LYS A 20 6.08 8.34 3.32
CA LYS A 20 5.59 7.00 3.66
C LYS A 20 5.27 6.20 2.39
N ALA A 21 4.40 6.71 1.52
CA ALA A 21 4.01 6.02 0.29
C ALA A 21 5.22 5.60 -0.57
N ARG A 22 6.21 6.48 -0.71
CA ARG A 22 7.47 6.17 -1.44
C ARG A 22 8.28 5.06 -0.77
N ARG A 23 8.36 5.10 0.56
CA ARG A 23 9.14 4.13 1.34
C ARG A 23 8.50 2.75 1.26
N GLU A 24 7.21 2.62 1.55
CA GLU A 24 6.49 1.33 1.52
C GLU A 24 6.60 0.71 0.12
N VAL A 25 6.33 1.48 -0.93
CA VAL A 25 6.43 0.97 -2.32
C VAL A 25 7.85 0.52 -2.65
N TYR A 26 8.87 1.23 -2.16
CA TYR A 26 10.25 0.80 -2.37
C TYR A 26 10.62 -0.46 -1.57
N GLU A 27 10.21 -0.55 -0.30
CA GLU A 27 10.43 -1.71 0.58
C GLU A 27 9.75 -2.97 0.00
N GLU A 28 8.51 -2.86 -0.46
CA GLU A 28 7.71 -3.97 -0.98
C GLU A 28 8.05 -4.34 -2.44
N THR A 29 8.35 -3.37 -3.31
CA THR A 29 8.43 -3.60 -4.77
C THR A 29 9.79 -3.30 -5.39
N GLY A 30 10.70 -2.64 -4.67
CA GLY A 30 11.98 -2.15 -5.21
C GLY A 30 11.88 -0.91 -6.09
N LEU A 31 10.67 -0.42 -6.40
CA LEU A 31 10.45 0.73 -7.27
C LEU A 31 10.59 2.06 -6.51
N ARG A 32 11.27 3.01 -7.13
CA ARG A 32 11.36 4.40 -6.66
C ARG A 32 10.34 5.25 -7.41
N LEU A 33 9.31 5.70 -6.71
CA LEU A 33 8.29 6.57 -7.29
C LEU A 33 8.84 7.97 -7.57
N GLY A 34 8.42 8.57 -8.67
CA GLY A 34 8.70 9.93 -9.08
C GLY A 34 7.65 10.90 -8.57
N ARG A 35 6.99 11.70 -9.40
CA ARG A 35 5.97 12.64 -8.89
C ARG A 35 4.74 11.89 -8.37
N LEU A 36 4.29 12.27 -7.17
CA LEU A 36 3.00 11.81 -6.61
C LEU A 36 1.98 12.92 -6.78
N ASP A 37 0.84 12.61 -7.36
CA ASP A 37 -0.32 13.49 -7.40
C ASP A 37 -1.41 12.90 -6.48
N PHE A 38 -1.98 13.75 -5.61
CA PHE A 38 -3.03 13.33 -4.69
C PHE A 38 -4.25 12.85 -5.47
N PHE A 39 -4.76 11.68 -5.09
CA PHE A 39 -5.94 11.09 -5.73
C PHE A 39 -7.15 11.15 -4.81
N SER A 40 -7.05 10.55 -3.62
CA SER A 40 -8.19 10.46 -2.71
C SER A 40 -7.78 10.26 -1.24
N ILE A 41 -8.72 10.55 -0.35
CA ILE A 41 -8.64 10.23 1.07
C ILE A 41 -9.94 9.54 1.51
N HIS A 42 -9.80 8.42 2.22
CA HIS A 42 -10.92 7.64 2.72
C HIS A 42 -10.74 7.34 4.21
N SER A 43 -11.81 7.52 4.98
CA SER A 43 -11.85 7.26 6.42
C SER A 43 -13.28 6.96 6.87
N GLY A 44 -13.42 6.49 8.12
CA GLY A 44 -14.70 6.20 8.75
C GLY A 44 -14.81 4.74 9.23
N PRO A 45 -15.90 4.40 9.93
CA PRO A 45 -16.05 3.09 10.60
C PRO A 45 -15.94 1.88 9.68
N GLN A 46 -16.23 2.06 8.38
CA GLN A 46 -16.07 1.03 7.37
C GLN A 46 -14.61 0.63 7.11
N TYR A 47 -13.64 1.42 7.58
CA TYR A 47 -12.20 1.14 7.51
C TYR A 47 -11.58 0.78 8.88
N ASP A 48 -12.40 0.62 9.92
CA ASP A 48 -11.91 0.15 11.21
C ASP A 48 -11.50 -1.33 11.11
N LYS A 49 -10.35 -1.69 11.68
CA LYS A 49 -9.85 -3.07 11.73
C LYS A 49 -9.56 -3.49 13.17
N MET A 50 -9.87 -4.75 13.46
CA MET A 50 -9.45 -5.43 14.68
C MET A 50 -8.52 -6.57 14.30
N PHE A 51 -7.29 -6.52 14.80
CA PHE A 51 -6.31 -7.56 14.57
C PHE A 51 -6.59 -8.79 15.42
N ALA A 52 -6.05 -9.95 15.05
CA ALA A 52 -6.16 -11.18 15.84
C ALA A 52 -5.58 -11.02 17.26
N THR A 53 -4.65 -10.08 17.45
CA THR A 53 -4.09 -9.70 18.77
C THR A 53 -5.10 -8.98 19.68
N GLY A 54 -6.23 -8.52 19.14
CA GLY A 54 -7.22 -7.70 19.84
C GLY A 54 -6.99 -6.20 19.71
N ASP A 55 -5.89 -5.78 19.06
CA ASP A 55 -5.63 -4.37 18.77
C ASP A 55 -6.68 -3.84 17.78
N GLN A 56 -7.22 -2.65 18.06
CA GLN A 56 -8.19 -1.97 17.22
C GLN A 56 -7.59 -0.71 16.63
N VAL A 57 -7.81 -0.49 15.33
CA VAL A 57 -7.31 0.67 14.61
C VAL A 57 -8.39 1.25 13.71
N SER A 58 -8.43 2.58 13.62
CA SER A 58 -9.17 3.30 12.59
C SER A 58 -8.21 3.69 11.48
N LEU A 59 -8.45 3.17 10.28
CA LEU A 59 -7.59 3.45 9.14
C LEU A 59 -8.01 4.73 8.42
N VAL A 60 -6.99 5.46 7.96
CA VAL A 60 -7.14 6.53 6.97
C VAL A 60 -6.33 6.11 5.76
N LEU A 61 -7.02 5.88 4.64
CA LEU A 61 -6.37 5.53 3.38
C LEU A 61 -6.16 6.81 2.59
N ILE A 62 -4.91 7.06 2.19
CA ILE A 62 -4.54 8.17 1.33
C ILE A 62 -3.90 7.57 0.07
N SER A 63 -4.52 7.83 -1.07
CA SER A 63 -4.09 7.29 -2.35
C SER A 63 -3.46 8.38 -3.21
N PHE A 64 -2.42 7.99 -3.95
CA PHE A 64 -1.70 8.84 -4.90
C PHE A 64 -1.63 8.15 -6.25
N THR A 65 -1.62 8.94 -7.32
CA THR A 65 -1.21 8.47 -8.65
C THR A 65 0.24 8.85 -8.91
N CYS A 66 0.94 7.99 -9.65
CA CYS A 66 2.32 8.19 -10.07
C CYS A 66 2.47 7.67 -11.50
N HIS A 67 3.06 8.47 -12.39
CA HIS A 67 3.22 8.12 -13.81
C HIS A 67 4.68 7.91 -14.21
N ASP A 68 5.61 8.19 -13.30
CA ASP A 68 7.05 8.08 -13.49
C ASP A 68 7.68 7.34 -12.31
N PHE A 69 8.40 6.26 -12.58
CA PHE A 69 9.13 5.51 -11.57
C PHE A 69 10.44 4.96 -12.14
N GLU A 70 11.36 4.63 -11.24
CA GLU A 70 12.67 4.06 -11.56
C GLU A 70 12.91 2.77 -10.77
N GLY A 71 13.84 1.95 -11.26
CA GLY A 71 14.24 0.69 -10.62
C GLY A 71 13.74 -0.54 -11.36
N GLU A 72 14.04 -1.70 -10.76
CA GLU A 72 13.59 -3.00 -11.25
C GLU A 72 12.55 -3.55 -10.27
N LEU A 73 11.48 -4.13 -10.81
CA LEU A 73 10.43 -4.73 -10.00
C LEU A 73 11.00 -5.95 -9.28
N SER A 74 10.97 -5.92 -7.95
CA SER A 74 11.23 -7.09 -7.12
C SER A 74 10.00 -7.98 -7.11
N GLU A 75 10.01 -9.09 -7.87
CA GLU A 75 8.89 -10.03 -7.96
C GLU A 75 8.48 -10.61 -6.60
N SER A 76 9.42 -10.76 -5.66
CA SER A 76 9.12 -11.20 -4.30
C SER A 76 10.22 -10.80 -3.31
N ASN A 77 9.88 -10.55 -2.05
CA ASN A 77 10.79 -10.33 -0.94
C ASN A 77 10.15 -10.76 0.39
N GLU A 78 10.71 -10.34 1.53
CA GLU A 78 10.20 -10.72 2.86
C GLU A 78 8.77 -10.19 3.13
N GLU A 79 8.38 -9.07 2.50
CA GLU A 79 7.09 -8.40 2.70
C GLU A 79 6.09 -8.67 1.55
N SER A 80 6.58 -9.07 0.37
CA SER A 80 5.79 -9.27 -0.86
C SER A 80 6.01 -10.64 -1.48
N MET A 81 4.94 -11.38 -1.77
CA MET A 81 5.05 -12.74 -2.34
C MET A 81 5.08 -12.78 -3.87
N ASN A 82 4.40 -11.86 -4.56
CA ASN A 82 4.23 -11.92 -6.02
C ASN A 82 3.83 -10.55 -6.60
N ASN A 83 4.82 -9.70 -6.85
CA ASN A 83 4.66 -8.41 -7.49
C ASN A 83 4.71 -8.55 -9.00
N GLN A 84 3.71 -7.99 -9.68
CA GLN A 84 3.57 -8.04 -11.13
C GLN A 84 2.79 -6.83 -11.63
N PHE A 85 3.07 -6.41 -12.86
CA PHE A 85 2.27 -5.42 -13.56
C PHE A 85 1.10 -6.11 -14.26
N PHE A 86 -0.08 -5.50 -14.17
CA PHE A 86 -1.28 -5.95 -14.85
C PHE A 86 -1.74 -4.86 -15.83
N ALA A 87 -2.26 -5.28 -16.98
CA ALA A 87 -3.04 -4.39 -17.82
C ALA A 87 -4.36 -4.04 -17.10
N LEU A 88 -4.92 -2.87 -17.36
CA LEU A 88 -6.14 -2.41 -16.67
C LEU A 88 -7.34 -3.34 -16.91
N ASP A 89 -7.38 -4.01 -18.06
CA ASP A 89 -8.39 -4.99 -18.47
C ASP A 89 -8.07 -6.42 -17.99
N ASP A 90 -6.92 -6.64 -17.36
CA ASP A 90 -6.45 -7.94 -16.86
C ASP A 90 -6.12 -7.89 -15.35
N ILE A 91 -6.82 -7.04 -14.62
CA ILE A 91 -6.69 -6.95 -13.15
C ILE A 91 -7.32 -8.20 -12.51
N PRO A 92 -6.64 -8.86 -11.55
CA PRO A 92 -7.19 -10.04 -10.88
C PRO A 92 -8.52 -9.76 -10.17
N ASN A 93 -9.51 -10.65 -10.35
CA ASN A 93 -10.86 -10.49 -9.77
C ASN A 93 -10.92 -10.57 -8.22
N HIS A 94 -9.81 -10.85 -7.55
CA HIS A 94 -9.73 -11.06 -6.10
C HIS A 94 -8.96 -9.93 -5.40
N LEU A 95 -9.25 -8.68 -5.76
CA LEU A 95 -8.72 -7.53 -5.02
C LEU A 95 -9.27 -7.52 -3.60
N PHE A 96 -8.46 -7.04 -2.65
CA PHE A 96 -8.97 -6.67 -1.33
C PHE A 96 -10.14 -5.70 -1.48
N VAL A 97 -11.19 -5.88 -0.68
CA VAL A 97 -12.45 -5.11 -0.77
C VAL A 97 -12.16 -3.59 -0.71
N ASP A 98 -11.20 -3.19 0.11
CA ASP A 98 -10.78 -1.79 0.27
C ASP A 98 -10.17 -1.21 -1.01
N HIS A 99 -9.79 -2.03 -2.00
CA HIS A 99 -9.16 -1.64 -3.26
C HIS A 99 -10.05 -1.86 -4.50
N GLN A 100 -11.32 -2.27 -4.33
CA GLN A 100 -12.29 -2.46 -5.44
C GLN A 100 -13.01 -1.15 -5.82
N MET A 101 -12.33 -0.01 -5.73
CA MET A 101 -12.92 1.33 -5.90
C MET A 101 -13.28 1.67 -7.34
#